data_AF-V5TDS7-F1
#
_entry.id   AF-V5TDS7-F1
#
_cell.length_a   1.000
_cell.length_b   1.000
_cell.length_c   1.000
_cell.angle_alpha   90.00
_cell.angle_beta   90.00
_cell.angle_gamma   90.00
#
_symmetry.space_group_name_H-M   'P 1'
#
loop_
_entity.id
_entity.type
_entity.pdbx_description
1 polymer ?
#
loop_
_entity_poly.entity_id
_entity_poly.type
_entity_poly.pdbx_seq_one_letter_code
_entity_poly.pdbx_strand_id
1 'polypeptide(L)'
;KSNIGHTQAAAGVLGVIKMVLSLQHELLPKTLHAERPSRHIAWEGSGLSLLQEVRPWPRDASRVRRAGVSSFGISGTNAHVVLEEAPARPVVGSSETNGAVVAEAEPARLPLPLLVSGRDEAALRGQAGRYAEWLSRHAEVDWAAVVGTAALHRTHFAARASVSARDAAEAVAALRALGEGRSHAAVSVGEARDRGRVVFVFPGQGSQWTAMGRALLAESAVFAETIAACEAALGRYTDWSLTAVLRGDESIEASLLERVDVIQPALFAMNVGLAAVWRSLGLEPSAVVGHSQGEIAAAVVAGILSLEEGARVVALRSRLLQGLSGRGAMAATELAAAVVEERLKAAEWSALSLAVVNTPGSTVVSGPGEAVERWVRRLGEEGVFCRQVSVDYASHSAGMDPILAELDRLLSDLAPQAGHVPMVSTVTGARCEGTSLDGAYWYRN
;
A
#
# COMPACT_ATOMS: atom_id res chain seq x y z
N LYS A 1 4.05 50.00 4.31
CA LYS A 1 5.25 50.85 4.40
C LYS A 1 5.49 51.34 5.83
N SER A 2 4.50 51.87 6.55
CA SER A 2 4.64 52.27 7.96
C SER A 2 5.24 51.20 8.88
N ASN A 3 5.02 49.90 8.60
CA ASN A 3 5.52 48.80 9.43
C ASN A 3 6.88 48.23 8.99
N ILE A 4 7.17 48.23 7.69
CA ILE A 4 8.30 47.48 7.09
C ILE A 4 9.15 48.31 6.13
N GLY A 5 8.98 49.63 6.13
CA GLY A 5 9.65 50.54 5.20
C GLY A 5 9.16 50.43 3.74
N HIS A 6 9.90 51.07 2.83
CA HIS A 6 9.67 50.98 1.38
C HIS A 6 10.57 49.91 0.77
N THR A 7 10.00 48.74 0.48
CA THR A 7 10.69 47.56 -0.09
C THR A 7 10.89 47.64 -1.61
N GLN A 8 11.06 48.87 -2.12
CA GLN A 8 11.25 49.17 -3.54
C GLN A 8 10.30 48.39 -4.46
N ALA A 9 10.83 47.54 -5.35
CA ALA A 9 10.08 46.75 -6.31
C ALA A 9 9.02 45.82 -5.67
N ALA A 10 9.25 45.35 -4.44
CA ALA A 10 8.30 44.48 -3.74
C ALA A 10 7.15 45.24 -3.05
N ALA A 11 7.17 46.58 -3.06
CA ALA A 11 6.22 47.37 -2.28
C ALA A 11 4.75 47.15 -2.71
N GLY A 12 4.50 46.97 -4.00
CA GLY A 12 3.15 46.72 -4.53
C GLY A 12 2.60 45.37 -4.05
N VAL A 13 3.34 44.29 -4.28
CA VAL A 13 2.90 42.93 -3.90
C VAL A 13 2.77 42.75 -2.38
N LEU A 14 3.61 43.41 -1.58
CA LEU A 14 3.45 43.40 -0.12
C LEU A 14 2.17 44.13 0.33
N GLY A 15 1.73 45.15 -0.40
CA GLY A 15 0.41 45.75 -0.21
C GLY A 15 -0.72 44.76 -0.49
N VAL A 16 -0.59 43.96 -1.55
CA VAL A 16 -1.53 42.87 -1.87
C VAL A 16 -1.55 41.81 -0.78
N ILE A 17 -0.39 41.32 -0.34
CA ILE A 17 -0.26 40.32 0.74
C ILE A 17 -0.94 40.82 2.02
N LYS A 18 -0.69 42.08 2.42
CA LYS A 18 -1.39 42.69 3.57
C LYS A 18 -2.90 42.58 3.41
N MET A 19 -3.42 42.94 2.25
CA MET A 19 -4.87 42.96 2.04
C MET A 19 -5.48 41.58 1.95
N VAL A 20 -4.81 40.61 1.33
CA VAL A 20 -5.25 39.21 1.32
C VAL A 20 -5.30 38.65 2.75
N LEU A 21 -4.26 38.87 3.56
CA LEU A 21 -4.26 38.47 4.96
C LEU A 21 -5.37 39.18 5.76
N SER A 22 -5.62 40.46 5.48
CA SER A 22 -6.70 41.21 6.14
C SER A 22 -8.09 40.65 5.81
N LEU A 23 -8.30 40.19 4.57
CA LEU A 23 -9.53 39.53 4.14
C LEU A 23 -9.70 38.15 4.82
N GLN A 24 -8.61 37.37 4.89
CA GLN A 24 -8.61 36.03 5.51
C GLN A 24 -8.83 36.08 7.03
N HIS A 25 -8.18 37.02 7.72
CA HIS A 25 -8.31 37.21 9.17
C HIS A 25 -9.45 38.16 9.56
N GLU A 26 -10.24 38.61 8.58
CA GLU A 26 -11.41 39.45 8.80
C GLU A 26 -11.13 40.71 9.62
N LEU A 27 -9.98 41.34 9.38
CA LEU A 27 -9.43 42.39 10.22
C LEU A 27 -8.48 43.30 9.45
N LEU A 28 -8.64 44.61 9.62
CA LEU A 28 -7.77 45.63 9.06
C LEU A 28 -6.75 46.10 10.10
N PRO A 29 -5.44 45.90 9.86
CA PRO A 29 -4.41 46.35 10.79
C PRO A 29 -4.17 47.86 10.68
N LYS A 30 -3.84 48.49 11.81
CA LYS A 30 -3.54 49.92 11.87
C LYS A 30 -2.31 50.30 11.02
N THR A 31 -2.33 51.52 10.49
CA THR A 31 -1.14 52.19 9.94
C THR A 31 -0.43 52.94 11.07
N LEU A 32 0.89 52.84 11.13
CA LEU A 32 1.70 53.50 12.15
C LEU A 32 2.04 54.94 11.76
N HIS A 33 2.38 55.77 12.75
CA HIS A 33 2.78 57.18 12.58
C HIS A 33 1.68 58.04 11.94
N ALA A 34 0.43 57.71 12.24
CA ALA A 34 -0.76 58.32 11.66
C ALA A 34 -1.63 59.01 12.72
N GLU A 35 -1.16 59.14 13.96
CA GLU A 35 -1.89 59.73 15.10
C GLU A 35 -2.28 61.19 14.81
N ARG A 36 -1.42 61.91 14.07
CA ARG A 36 -1.68 63.24 13.55
C ARG A 36 -1.75 63.17 12.01
N PRO A 37 -2.95 63.20 11.40
CA PRO A 37 -3.09 63.20 9.95
C PRO A 37 -2.37 64.40 9.30
N SER A 38 -1.91 64.23 8.06
CA SER A 38 -1.24 65.31 7.33
C SER A 38 -2.16 66.51 7.15
N ARG A 39 -1.69 67.70 7.50
CA ARG A 39 -2.38 68.98 7.29
C ARG A 39 -2.51 69.39 5.81
N HIS A 40 -1.80 68.71 4.92
CA HIS A 40 -1.80 68.99 3.48
C HIS A 40 -2.93 68.27 2.72
N ILE A 41 -3.78 67.53 3.44
CA ILE A 41 -4.92 66.79 2.89
C ILE A 41 -6.19 67.30 3.58
N ALA A 42 -7.21 67.64 2.80
CA ALA A 42 -8.54 67.97 3.31
C ALA A 42 -9.27 66.66 3.65
N TRP A 43 -9.19 66.22 4.91
CA TRP A 43 -9.79 64.97 5.37
C TRP A 43 -11.31 65.05 5.54
N GLU A 44 -11.80 66.18 6.04
CA GLU A 44 -13.23 66.41 6.29
C GLU A 44 -14.01 66.38 4.97
N GLY A 45 -15.09 65.58 4.92
CA GLY A 45 -15.91 65.39 3.72
C GLY A 45 -15.30 64.51 2.62
N SER A 46 -14.06 64.03 2.75
CA SER A 46 -13.37 63.24 1.70
C SER A 46 -13.88 61.80 1.53
N GLY A 47 -14.59 61.28 2.54
CA GLY A 47 -14.93 59.85 2.61
C GLY A 47 -13.74 58.94 2.95
N LEU A 48 -12.56 59.50 3.22
CA LEU A 48 -11.34 58.76 3.58
C LEU A 48 -11.06 58.85 5.08
N SER A 49 -10.65 57.73 5.67
CA SER A 49 -10.16 57.67 7.06
C SER A 49 -8.86 56.88 7.14
N LEU A 50 -7.92 57.36 7.94
CA LEU A 50 -6.73 56.60 8.28
C LEU A 50 -7.10 55.47 9.25
N LEU A 51 -6.53 54.28 9.06
CA LEU A 51 -6.65 53.15 10.00
C LEU A 51 -5.71 53.38 11.20
N GLN A 52 -6.07 54.29 12.11
CA GLN A 52 -5.27 54.57 13.32
C GLN A 52 -5.36 53.44 14.36
N GLU A 53 -6.44 52.68 14.32
CA GLU A 53 -6.72 51.54 15.19
C GLU A 53 -6.98 50.28 14.36
N VAL A 54 -6.86 49.12 14.99
CA VAL A 54 -7.28 47.85 14.39
C VAL A 54 -8.79 47.86 14.22
N ARG A 55 -9.29 47.49 13.05
CA ARG A 55 -10.73 47.47 12.75
C ARG A 55 -11.16 46.06 12.34
N PRO A 56 -12.20 45.48 12.98
CA PRO A 56 -12.85 44.29 12.46
C PRO A 56 -13.36 44.55 11.04
N TRP A 57 -13.22 43.54 10.18
CA TRP A 57 -13.72 43.56 8.82
C TRP A 57 -14.34 42.20 8.48
N PRO A 58 -15.40 41.80 9.20
CA PRO A 58 -16.03 40.49 9.05
C PRO A 58 -16.64 40.27 7.67
N ARG A 59 -16.71 39.02 7.23
CA ARG A 59 -17.49 38.65 6.05
C ARG A 59 -18.97 38.97 6.28
N ASP A 60 -19.63 39.49 5.26
CA ASP A 60 -21.05 39.85 5.29
C ASP A 60 -21.73 39.33 4.02
N ALA A 61 -22.83 38.59 4.18
CA ALA A 61 -23.61 38.04 3.06
C ALA A 61 -24.21 39.14 2.17
N SER A 62 -24.45 40.33 2.73
CA SER A 62 -25.03 41.47 2.01
C SER A 62 -23.99 42.31 1.27
N ARG A 63 -22.70 42.18 1.59
CA ARG A 63 -21.65 43.03 1.03
C ARG A 63 -20.32 42.31 0.87
N VAL A 64 -19.95 42.10 -0.39
CA VAL A 64 -18.63 41.59 -0.77
C VAL A 64 -17.53 42.61 -0.41
N ARG A 65 -16.56 42.16 0.38
CA ARG A 65 -15.40 42.96 0.80
C ARG A 65 -14.44 43.15 -0.38
N ARG A 66 -14.06 44.41 -0.62
CA ARG A 66 -13.10 44.80 -1.66
C ARG A 66 -12.07 45.80 -1.12
N ALA A 67 -10.85 45.76 -1.66
CA ALA A 67 -9.78 46.69 -1.33
C ALA A 67 -8.98 47.10 -2.57
N GLY A 68 -8.59 48.37 -2.65
CA GLY A 68 -7.66 48.86 -3.67
C GLY A 68 -6.22 48.88 -3.15
N VAL A 69 -5.26 48.47 -3.99
CA VAL A 69 -3.82 48.59 -3.74
C VAL A 69 -3.19 49.42 -4.86
N SER A 70 -2.57 50.54 -4.50
CA SER A 70 -1.88 51.43 -5.45
C SER A 70 -0.36 51.37 -5.29
N SER A 71 0.36 51.42 -6.40
CA SER A 71 1.81 51.58 -6.46
C SER A 71 2.20 52.59 -7.54
N PHE A 72 3.00 53.59 -7.17
CA PHE A 72 3.40 54.68 -8.04
C PHE A 72 4.93 54.71 -8.13
N GLY A 73 5.45 54.44 -9.32
CA GLY A 73 6.89 54.39 -9.59
C GLY A 73 7.47 55.78 -9.85
N ILE A 74 8.75 55.96 -9.53
CA ILE A 74 9.45 57.23 -9.77
C ILE A 74 9.54 57.59 -11.27
N SER A 75 9.47 56.59 -12.16
CA SER A 75 9.39 56.78 -13.62
C SER A 75 8.08 57.41 -14.09
N GLY A 76 7.08 57.56 -13.21
CA GLY A 76 5.73 58.00 -13.55
C GLY A 76 4.77 56.86 -13.91
N THR A 77 5.23 55.60 -13.92
CA THR A 77 4.37 54.44 -14.15
C THR A 77 3.55 54.12 -12.89
N ASN A 78 2.23 54.08 -13.06
CA ASN A 78 1.27 53.87 -11.97
C ASN A 78 0.53 52.53 -12.17
N ALA A 79 0.32 51.80 -11.08
CA ALA A 79 -0.49 50.59 -11.06
C ALA A 79 -1.52 50.66 -9.92
N HIS A 80 -2.74 50.20 -10.20
CA HIS A 80 -3.80 50.03 -9.20
C HIS A 80 -4.48 48.68 -9.40
N VAL A 81 -4.65 47.92 -8.32
CA VAL A 81 -5.31 46.62 -8.33
C VAL A 81 -6.46 46.63 -7.35
N VAL A 82 -7.60 46.10 -7.76
CA VAL A 82 -8.76 45.86 -6.89
C VAL A 82 -8.77 44.39 -6.50
N LEU A 83 -8.79 44.13 -5.20
CA LEU A 83 -8.90 42.80 -4.59
C LEU A 83 -10.32 42.60 -4.07
N GLU A 84 -10.79 41.38 -4.16
CA GLU A 84 -12.08 40.93 -3.65
C GLU A 84 -11.87 39.73 -2.73
N GLU A 85 -12.71 39.56 -1.72
CA GLU A 85 -12.67 38.35 -0.89
C GLU A 85 -12.95 37.09 -1.72
N ALA A 86 -12.32 35.97 -1.35
CA ALA A 86 -12.62 34.70 -1.98
C ALA A 86 -14.09 34.31 -1.76
N PRO A 87 -14.75 33.58 -2.69
CA PRO A 87 -16.08 33.04 -2.47
C PRO A 87 -16.16 32.25 -1.17
N ALA A 88 -17.32 32.30 -0.49
CA ALA A 88 -17.53 31.52 0.72
C ALA A 88 -17.37 30.03 0.39
N ARG A 89 -16.48 29.33 1.09
CA ARG A 89 -16.38 27.89 0.95
C ARG A 89 -17.54 27.28 1.75
N PRO A 90 -18.40 26.45 1.15
CA PRO A 90 -19.42 25.74 1.91
C PRO A 90 -18.71 24.96 3.01
N VAL A 91 -19.09 25.20 4.26
CA VAL A 91 -18.68 24.35 5.37
C VAL A 91 -19.32 23.01 5.08
N VAL A 92 -18.52 22.04 4.62
CA VAL A 92 -18.95 20.64 4.64
C VAL A 92 -19.03 20.32 6.12
N GLY A 93 -20.25 20.40 6.67
CA GLY A 93 -20.49 20.11 8.07
C GLY A 93 -19.89 18.74 8.37
N SER A 94 -19.11 18.67 9.45
CA SER A 94 -18.99 17.44 10.21
C SER A 94 -20.40 16.89 10.37
N SER A 95 -20.68 15.73 9.79
CA SER A 95 -21.97 15.06 9.87
C SER A 95 -22.38 14.97 11.35
N GLU A 96 -23.29 15.85 11.79
CA GLU A 96 -24.05 15.66 13.02
C GLU A 96 -25.05 14.53 12.76
N THR A 97 -24.59 13.28 12.90
CA THR A 97 -25.48 12.17 13.19
C THR A 97 -25.98 12.33 14.62
N ASN A 98 -27.06 13.09 14.77
CA ASN A 98 -27.90 13.04 15.94
C ASN A 98 -28.58 11.67 15.98
N GLY A 99 -28.05 10.75 16.79
CA GLY A 99 -28.62 9.43 17.00
C GLY A 99 -27.83 8.64 18.04
N ALA A 100 -28.31 8.70 19.29
CA ALA A 100 -28.04 7.79 20.41
C ALA A 100 -26.66 7.10 20.47
N VAL A 101 -25.80 7.61 21.36
CA VAL A 101 -24.53 7.00 21.75
C VAL A 101 -24.81 5.67 22.45
N VAL A 102 -24.82 4.58 21.69
CA VAL A 102 -24.29 3.31 22.19
C VAL A 102 -22.78 3.48 22.10
N ALA A 103 -22.07 3.29 23.21
CA ALA A 103 -20.61 3.36 23.24
C ALA A 103 -20.01 2.17 22.47
N GLU A 104 -20.10 2.22 21.14
CA GLU A 104 -19.22 1.45 20.27
C GLU A 104 -17.85 2.12 20.32
N ALA A 105 -16.82 1.34 20.67
CA ALA A 105 -15.45 1.82 20.66
C ALA A 105 -15.15 2.43 19.28
N GLU A 106 -14.62 3.67 19.23
CA GLU A 106 -14.17 4.23 17.94
C GLU A 106 -13.25 3.18 17.28
N PRO A 107 -13.52 2.78 16.04
CA PRO A 107 -12.66 1.82 15.35
C PRO A 107 -11.23 2.35 15.40
N ALA A 108 -10.31 1.53 15.88
CA ALA A 108 -8.91 1.92 16.03
C ALA A 108 -8.42 2.50 14.70
N ARG A 109 -8.10 3.79 14.68
CA ARG A 109 -7.63 4.46 13.45
C ARG A 109 -6.36 3.77 12.98
N LEU A 110 -6.33 3.37 11.72
CA LEU A 110 -5.13 2.76 11.16
C LEU A 110 -4.02 3.79 11.03
N PRO A 111 -2.75 3.36 11.18
CA PRO A 111 -1.62 4.21 10.86
C PRO A 111 -1.68 4.66 9.39
N LEU A 112 -1.68 5.97 9.18
CA LEU A 112 -1.56 6.57 7.85
C LEU A 112 -0.09 6.95 7.56
N PRO A 113 0.38 6.82 6.32
CA PRO A 113 1.75 7.17 5.96
C PRO A 113 1.89 8.68 5.73
N LEU A 114 2.41 9.41 6.71
CA LEU A 114 2.83 10.79 6.51
C LEU A 114 4.14 10.83 5.72
N LEU A 115 4.06 11.31 4.48
CA LEU A 115 5.20 11.41 3.58
C LEU A 115 5.99 12.71 3.84
N VAL A 116 7.29 12.58 4.04
CA VAL A 116 8.21 13.71 4.23
C VAL A 116 9.37 13.57 3.25
N SER A 117 9.77 14.67 2.61
CA SER A 117 10.92 14.66 1.70
C SER A 117 11.78 15.90 1.79
N GLY A 118 13.04 15.76 1.39
CA GLY A 118 14.03 16.82 1.23
C GLY A 118 14.93 16.53 0.03
N ARG A 119 15.60 17.57 -0.49
CA ARG A 119 16.54 17.40 -1.62
C ARG A 119 17.73 16.51 -1.27
N ASP A 120 18.11 16.52 0.00
CA ASP A 120 19.14 15.71 0.62
C ASP A 120 18.69 15.32 2.04
N GLU A 121 19.51 14.54 2.73
CA GLU A 121 19.22 14.07 4.08
C GLU A 121 19.07 15.22 5.09
N ALA A 122 19.91 16.26 5.00
CA ALA A 122 19.83 17.40 5.91
C ALA A 122 18.51 18.17 5.74
N ALA A 123 18.06 18.37 4.50
CA ALA A 123 16.78 18.98 4.18
C ALA A 123 15.59 18.12 4.65
N LEU A 124 15.69 16.79 4.53
CA LEU A 124 14.67 15.86 5.03
C LEU A 124 14.54 15.98 6.56
N ARG A 125 15.67 15.94 7.28
CA ARG A 125 15.71 16.11 8.74
C ARG A 125 15.13 17.47 9.17
N GLY A 126 15.52 18.55 8.49
CA GLY A 126 14.98 19.88 8.75
C GLY A 126 13.47 19.97 8.48
N GLN A 127 12.96 19.30 7.44
CA GLN A 127 11.53 19.24 7.16
C GLN A 127 10.78 18.42 8.22
N ALA A 128 11.34 17.31 8.69
CA ALA A 128 10.76 16.51 9.76
C ALA A 128 10.63 17.32 11.07
N GLY A 129 11.67 18.07 11.44
CA GLY A 129 11.63 18.98 12.60
C GLY A 129 10.53 20.04 12.49
N ARG A 130 10.37 20.66 11.31
CA ARG A 130 9.28 21.64 11.06
C ARG A 130 7.90 21.02 11.18
N TYR A 131 7.69 19.81 10.64
CA TYR A 131 6.41 19.10 10.80
C TYR A 131 6.15 18.78 12.27
N ALA A 132 7.14 18.27 13.00
CA ALA A 132 6.98 17.95 14.42
C ALA A 132 6.60 19.18 15.25
N GLU A 133 7.27 20.31 15.04
CA GLU A 133 6.99 21.56 15.72
C GLU A 133 5.60 22.10 15.36
N TRP A 134 5.24 22.08 14.07
CA TRP A 134 3.94 22.55 13.62
C TRP A 134 2.80 21.68 14.17
N LEU A 135 2.90 20.35 14.07
CA LEU A 135 1.90 19.41 14.59
C LEU A 135 1.75 19.52 16.12
N SER A 136 2.84 19.76 16.84
CA SER A 136 2.78 19.96 18.30
C SER A 136 1.96 21.18 18.71
N ARG A 137 1.76 22.16 17.81
CA ARG A 137 0.99 23.39 18.05
C ARG A 137 -0.40 23.40 17.41
N HIS A 138 -0.70 22.42 16.57
CA HIS A 138 -1.92 22.36 15.76
C HIS A 138 -2.55 20.96 15.85
N ALA A 139 -2.68 20.43 17.06
CA ALA A 139 -3.22 19.10 17.30
C ALA A 139 -4.71 18.97 16.94
N GLU A 140 -5.41 20.11 16.83
CA GLU A 140 -6.79 20.22 16.40
C GLU A 140 -7.01 20.01 14.89
N VAL A 141 -5.94 20.06 14.08
CA VAL A 141 -6.07 19.88 12.63
C VAL A 141 -6.31 18.42 12.31
N ASP A 142 -7.27 18.16 11.42
CA ASP A 142 -7.57 16.81 10.93
C ASP A 142 -6.31 16.12 10.37
N TRP A 143 -5.95 15.01 11.01
CA TRP A 143 -4.78 14.20 10.64
C TRP A 143 -4.84 13.69 9.20
N ALA A 144 -6.02 13.27 8.72
CA ALA A 144 -6.17 12.79 7.35
C ALA A 144 -5.90 13.92 6.34
N ALA A 145 -6.35 15.14 6.62
CA ALA A 145 -6.07 16.31 5.81
C ALA A 145 -4.57 16.67 5.78
N VAL A 146 -3.86 16.50 6.90
CA VAL A 146 -2.39 16.68 6.94
C VAL A 146 -1.70 15.67 6.04
N VAL A 147 -2.01 14.37 6.21
CA VAL A 147 -1.42 13.30 5.40
C VAL A 147 -1.73 13.50 3.91
N GLY A 148 -2.99 13.77 3.57
CA GLY A 148 -3.42 14.04 2.20
C GLY A 148 -2.71 15.25 1.59
N THR A 149 -2.52 16.33 2.36
CA THR A 149 -1.76 17.50 1.91
C THR A 149 -0.29 17.18 1.67
N ALA A 150 0.34 16.41 2.56
CA ALA A 150 1.72 15.99 2.39
C ALA A 150 1.91 15.07 1.17
N ALA A 151 0.95 14.19 0.89
CA ALA A 151 0.99 13.28 -0.23
C ALA A 151 0.68 13.94 -1.58
N LEU A 152 -0.34 14.79 -1.64
CA LEU A 152 -0.93 15.28 -2.90
C LEU A 152 -0.60 16.74 -3.23
N HIS A 153 -0.17 17.54 -2.25
CA HIS A 153 0.02 18.98 -2.38
C HIS A 153 1.42 19.44 -1.97
N ARG A 154 2.41 18.53 -2.04
CA ARG A 154 3.82 18.82 -1.85
C ARG A 154 4.64 18.22 -2.97
N THR A 155 5.75 18.87 -3.28
CA THR A 155 6.78 18.30 -4.15
C THR A 155 7.54 17.22 -3.38
N HIS A 156 7.68 16.03 -3.99
CA HIS A 156 8.42 14.91 -3.41
C HIS A 156 9.85 14.85 -3.92
N PHE A 157 10.81 15.16 -3.06
CA PHE A 157 12.25 15.18 -3.38
C PHE A 157 12.93 13.81 -3.22
N ALA A 158 14.24 13.75 -3.44
CA ALA A 158 15.03 12.52 -3.48
C ALA A 158 15.18 11.84 -2.12
N ALA A 159 15.58 12.55 -1.06
CA ALA A 159 15.59 11.99 0.28
C ALA A 159 14.16 11.94 0.83
N ARG A 160 13.66 10.74 1.16
CA ARG A 160 12.27 10.51 1.57
C ARG A 160 12.21 9.75 2.89
N ALA A 161 11.15 10.04 3.65
CA ALA A 161 10.72 9.22 4.75
C ALA A 161 9.20 9.04 4.70
N SER A 162 8.74 7.88 5.16
CA SER A 162 7.34 7.63 5.52
C SER A 162 7.27 7.44 7.03
N VAL A 163 6.38 8.19 7.68
CA VAL A 163 6.06 8.05 9.10
C VAL A 163 4.68 7.42 9.21
N SER A 164 4.63 6.19 9.74
CA SER A 164 3.37 5.46 9.95
C SER A 164 2.77 5.84 11.31
N ALA A 165 1.69 6.61 11.32
CA ALA A 165 1.10 7.13 12.56
C ALA A 165 -0.43 7.24 12.47
N ARG A 166 -1.12 6.94 13.57
CA ARG A 166 -2.60 6.99 13.65
C ARG A 166 -3.12 8.41 13.84
N ASP A 167 -2.30 9.27 14.40
CA ASP A 167 -2.63 10.66 14.71
C ASP A 167 -1.37 11.54 14.74
N ALA A 168 -1.60 12.84 14.97
CA ALA A 168 -0.56 13.84 15.06
C ALA A 168 0.42 13.59 16.24
N ALA A 169 -0.04 13.06 17.36
CA ALA A 169 0.79 12.86 18.55
C ALA A 169 1.83 11.75 18.33
N GLU A 170 1.42 10.62 17.75
CA GLU A 170 2.32 9.54 17.33
C GLU A 170 3.33 10.03 16.28
N ALA A 171 2.86 10.81 15.31
CA ALA A 171 3.72 11.36 14.25
C ALA A 171 4.80 12.29 14.82
N VAL A 172 4.48 13.14 15.80
CA VAL A 172 5.44 14.09 16.40
C VAL A 172 6.66 13.38 16.98
N ALA A 173 6.46 12.28 17.73
CA ALA A 173 7.57 11.53 18.32
C ALA A 173 8.51 10.95 17.25
N ALA A 174 7.93 10.33 16.22
CA ALA A 174 8.66 9.76 15.10
C ALA A 174 9.39 10.82 14.25
N LEU A 175 8.74 11.97 13.99
CA LEU A 175 9.32 13.08 13.25
C LEU A 175 10.47 13.76 13.99
N ARG A 176 10.40 13.88 15.33
CA ARG A 176 11.53 14.38 16.14
C ARG A 176 12.72 13.43 16.05
N ALA A 177 12.49 12.13 16.18
CA ALA A 177 13.54 11.13 16.01
C ALA A 177 14.20 11.24 14.62
N LEU A 178 13.39 11.33 13.56
CA LEU A 178 13.90 11.54 12.20
C LEU A 178 14.69 12.84 12.06
N GLY A 179 14.18 13.96 12.59
CA GLY A 179 14.85 15.26 12.54
C GLY A 179 16.21 15.29 13.27
N GLU A 180 16.33 14.51 14.34
CA GLU A 180 17.57 14.33 15.12
C GLU A 180 18.50 13.26 14.53
N GLY A 181 18.11 12.56 13.45
CA GLY A 181 18.89 11.48 12.86
C GLY A 181 18.89 10.18 13.67
N ARG A 182 17.90 9.98 14.54
CA ARG A 182 17.70 8.75 15.33
C ARG A 182 16.74 7.79 14.63
N SER A 183 16.93 6.49 14.84
CA SER A 183 15.99 5.47 14.38
C SER A 183 14.70 5.49 15.19
N HIS A 184 13.59 5.10 14.55
CA HIS A 184 12.28 4.94 15.19
C HIS A 184 11.47 3.90 14.42
N ALA A 185 10.78 2.99 15.12
CA ALA A 185 10.09 1.86 14.50
C ALA A 185 9.02 2.27 13.46
N ALA A 186 8.38 3.42 13.68
CA ALA A 186 7.39 3.97 12.76
C ALA A 186 7.96 4.70 11.52
N VAL A 187 9.29 4.82 11.41
CA VAL A 187 9.95 5.61 10.36
C VAL A 187 10.67 4.68 9.38
N SER A 188 10.32 4.81 8.10
CA SER A 188 11.08 4.21 6.99
C SER A 188 11.73 5.32 6.19
N VAL A 189 13.05 5.28 6.03
CA VAL A 189 13.83 6.25 5.24
C VAL A 189 14.32 5.58 3.97
N GLY A 190 14.30 6.33 2.86
CA GLY A 190 14.82 5.86 1.59
C GLY A 190 15.19 7.01 0.67
N GLU A 191 15.95 6.67 -0.37
CA GLU A 191 16.25 7.58 -1.46
C GLU A 191 15.40 7.22 -2.68
N ALA A 192 14.79 8.22 -3.28
CA ALA A 192 13.99 8.06 -4.48
C ALA A 192 14.88 7.56 -5.62
N ARG A 193 14.43 6.49 -6.27
CA ARG A 193 15.02 5.97 -7.51
C ARG A 193 13.95 5.98 -8.58
N ASP A 194 14.36 5.91 -9.84
CA ASP A 194 13.42 5.61 -10.91
C ASP A 194 12.71 4.31 -10.57
N ARG A 195 11.37 4.36 -10.53
CA ARG A 195 10.52 3.23 -10.13
C ARG A 195 10.81 1.97 -10.95
N GLY A 196 11.29 2.13 -12.18
CA GLY A 196 11.51 1.04 -13.12
C GLY A 196 10.22 0.29 -13.44
N ARG A 197 10.38 -0.97 -13.84
CA ARG A 197 9.27 -1.91 -14.07
C ARG A 197 8.98 -2.67 -12.78
N VAL A 198 7.70 -2.85 -12.48
CA VAL A 198 7.24 -3.57 -11.29
C VAL A 198 6.90 -5.01 -11.67
N VAL A 199 7.29 -5.97 -10.84
CA VAL A 199 6.90 -7.38 -10.99
C VAL A 199 6.07 -7.78 -9.78
N PHE A 200 4.89 -8.36 -10.00
CA PHE A 200 4.16 -9.01 -8.92
C PHE A 200 4.60 -10.47 -8.79
N VAL A 201 4.99 -10.86 -7.58
CA VAL A 201 5.46 -12.20 -7.25
C VAL A 201 4.44 -12.88 -6.36
N PHE A 202 3.91 -14.01 -6.83
CA PHE A 202 2.84 -14.76 -6.18
C PHE A 202 3.43 -16.02 -5.52
N PRO A 203 3.61 -16.03 -4.20
CA PRO A 203 4.20 -17.17 -3.50
C PRO A 203 3.26 -18.39 -3.50
N GLY A 204 3.85 -19.56 -3.23
CA GLY A 204 3.11 -20.80 -2.98
C GLY A 204 2.56 -20.88 -1.55
N GLN A 205 2.39 -22.10 -1.05
CA GLN A 205 1.96 -22.35 0.32
C GLN A 205 3.06 -22.00 1.34
N GLY A 206 2.66 -21.54 2.54
CA GLY A 206 3.56 -21.24 3.66
C GLY A 206 3.46 -19.81 4.20
N SER A 207 2.73 -18.92 3.51
CA SER A 207 2.51 -17.52 3.92
C SER A 207 1.22 -17.31 4.71
N GLN A 208 0.42 -18.35 4.92
CA GLN A 208 -0.85 -18.27 5.62
C GLN A 208 -0.68 -18.02 7.12
N TRP A 209 -1.61 -17.28 7.70
CA TRP A 209 -1.74 -17.05 9.14
C TRP A 209 -3.22 -16.83 9.50
N THR A 210 -3.59 -17.04 10.75
CA THR A 210 -4.98 -16.92 11.21
C THR A 210 -5.53 -15.51 11.00
N ALA A 211 -6.71 -15.41 10.39
CA ALA A 211 -7.37 -14.12 10.11
C ALA A 211 -6.59 -13.19 9.14
N MET A 212 -5.86 -13.78 8.19
CA MET A 212 -4.98 -13.05 7.28
C MET A 212 -5.64 -11.97 6.41
N GLY A 213 -6.96 -12.03 6.20
CA GLY A 213 -7.71 -11.04 5.44
C GLY A 213 -8.54 -10.07 6.28
N ARG A 214 -8.60 -10.24 7.61
CA ARG A 214 -9.57 -9.54 8.48
C ARG A 214 -9.55 -8.02 8.35
N ALA A 215 -8.36 -7.41 8.43
CA ALA A 215 -8.22 -5.96 8.34
C ALA A 215 -8.63 -5.45 6.95
N LEU A 216 -8.09 -6.06 5.89
CA LEU A 216 -8.38 -5.63 4.52
C LEU A 216 -9.85 -5.83 4.11
N LEU A 217 -10.53 -6.86 4.64
CA LEU A 217 -11.97 -7.06 4.45
C LEU A 217 -12.80 -5.91 5.05
N ALA A 218 -12.36 -5.31 6.16
CA ALA A 218 -13.05 -4.20 6.79
C ALA A 218 -12.69 -2.84 6.17
N GLU A 219 -11.49 -2.71 5.63
CA GLU A 219 -10.88 -1.40 5.33
C GLU A 219 -10.74 -1.11 3.84
N SER A 220 -10.76 -2.15 2.99
CA SER A 220 -10.60 -2.02 1.55
C SER A 220 -11.81 -2.60 0.82
N ALA A 221 -12.67 -1.73 0.29
CA ALA A 221 -13.80 -2.14 -0.53
C ALA A 221 -13.36 -2.99 -1.73
N VAL A 222 -12.25 -2.62 -2.39
CA VAL A 222 -11.68 -3.38 -3.52
C VAL A 222 -11.27 -4.79 -3.09
N PHE A 223 -10.64 -4.94 -1.93
CA PHE A 223 -10.28 -6.25 -1.40
C PHE A 223 -11.54 -7.08 -1.11
N ALA A 224 -12.51 -6.51 -0.39
CA ALA A 224 -13.75 -7.19 -0.02
C ALA A 224 -14.56 -7.64 -1.24
N GLU A 225 -14.69 -6.78 -2.25
CA GLU A 225 -15.35 -7.11 -3.53
C GLU A 225 -14.61 -8.24 -4.26
N THR A 226 -13.28 -8.21 -4.28
CA THR A 226 -12.47 -9.26 -4.91
C THR A 226 -12.61 -10.59 -4.18
N ILE A 227 -12.60 -10.59 -2.85
CA ILE A 227 -12.83 -11.81 -2.05
C ILE A 227 -14.23 -12.36 -2.27
N ALA A 228 -15.25 -11.51 -2.34
CA ALA A 228 -16.62 -11.95 -2.66
C ALA A 228 -16.71 -12.61 -4.05
N ALA A 229 -16.01 -12.06 -5.04
CA ALA A 229 -15.93 -12.67 -6.37
C ALA A 229 -15.19 -14.02 -6.34
N CYS A 230 -14.07 -14.12 -5.61
CA CYS A 230 -13.37 -15.39 -5.39
C CYS A 230 -14.26 -16.42 -4.68
N GLU A 231 -15.00 -16.02 -3.66
CA GLU A 231 -15.92 -16.90 -2.93
C GLU A 231 -17.03 -17.43 -3.84
N ALA A 232 -17.63 -16.57 -4.67
CA ALA A 232 -18.62 -16.99 -5.65
C ALA A 232 -18.04 -17.99 -6.68
N ALA A 233 -16.81 -17.75 -7.15
CA ALA A 233 -16.12 -18.64 -8.10
C ALA A 233 -15.77 -20.00 -7.47
N LEU A 234 -15.33 -20.01 -6.20
CA LEU A 234 -14.95 -21.20 -5.46
C LEU A 234 -16.14 -22.02 -4.96
N GLY A 235 -17.30 -21.40 -4.70
CA GLY A 235 -18.44 -22.03 -4.02
C GLY A 235 -19.04 -23.26 -4.71
N ARG A 236 -18.72 -23.53 -5.98
CA ARG A 236 -19.09 -24.78 -6.67
C ARG A 236 -18.15 -25.96 -6.37
N TYR A 237 -17.00 -25.69 -5.77
CA TYR A 237 -15.92 -26.66 -5.50
C TYR A 237 -15.66 -26.86 -4.01
N THR A 238 -16.12 -25.92 -3.17
CA THR A 238 -15.86 -25.90 -1.72
C THR A 238 -17.17 -25.86 -0.93
N ASP A 239 -17.14 -26.41 0.29
CA ASP A 239 -18.26 -26.46 1.24
C ASP A 239 -18.09 -25.50 2.44
N TRP A 240 -17.05 -24.68 2.42
CA TRP A 240 -16.70 -23.69 3.45
C TRP A 240 -16.77 -22.25 2.91
N SER A 241 -16.91 -21.28 3.82
CA SER A 241 -16.92 -19.86 3.46
C SER A 241 -15.51 -19.29 3.43
N LEU A 242 -15.12 -18.75 2.27
CA LEU A 242 -13.84 -18.07 2.11
C LEU A 242 -13.75 -16.82 2.98
N THR A 243 -14.81 -16.01 2.98
CA THR A 243 -14.82 -14.79 3.78
C THR A 243 -14.68 -15.08 5.27
N ALA A 244 -15.37 -16.11 5.79
CA ALA A 244 -15.27 -16.51 7.19
C ALA A 244 -13.86 -16.99 7.57
N VAL A 245 -13.22 -17.80 6.69
CA VAL A 245 -11.83 -18.26 6.88
C VAL A 245 -10.85 -17.09 6.92
N LEU A 246 -10.97 -16.14 6.00
CA LEU A 246 -10.06 -14.98 5.94
C LEU A 246 -10.29 -13.99 7.08
N ARG A 247 -11.53 -13.84 7.56
CA ARG A 247 -11.87 -13.02 8.72
C ARG A 247 -11.41 -13.67 10.03
N GLY A 248 -11.33 -15.01 10.06
CA GLY A 248 -11.00 -15.79 11.26
C GLY A 248 -12.17 -15.84 12.23
N ASP A 249 -13.38 -16.07 11.72
CA ASP A 249 -14.60 -16.15 12.52
C ASP A 249 -14.52 -17.31 13.52
N GLU A 250 -15.02 -17.11 14.75
CA GLU A 250 -14.93 -18.11 15.83
C GLU A 250 -15.61 -19.45 15.49
N SER A 251 -16.57 -19.44 14.55
CA SER A 251 -17.24 -20.64 14.04
C SER A 251 -16.33 -21.50 13.14
N ILE A 252 -15.17 -20.99 12.73
CA ILE A 252 -14.21 -21.71 11.89
C ILE A 252 -13.22 -22.43 12.80
N GLU A 253 -13.19 -23.76 12.70
CA GLU A 253 -12.19 -24.56 13.40
C GLU A 253 -10.78 -24.18 12.95
N ALA A 254 -9.86 -24.01 13.91
CA ALA A 254 -8.47 -23.66 13.60
C ALA A 254 -7.78 -24.70 12.69
N SER A 255 -8.16 -25.98 12.82
CA SER A 255 -7.70 -27.10 11.99
C SER A 255 -8.06 -26.93 10.51
N LEU A 256 -9.04 -26.09 10.17
CA LEU A 256 -9.42 -25.84 8.79
C LEU A 256 -8.28 -25.17 8.00
N LEU A 257 -7.45 -24.35 8.66
CA LEU A 257 -6.23 -23.77 8.07
C LEU A 257 -5.04 -24.74 8.03
N GLU A 258 -5.21 -26.00 8.40
CA GLU A 258 -4.22 -27.09 8.21
C GLU A 258 -4.53 -27.91 6.95
N ARG A 259 -5.78 -27.85 6.46
CA ARG A 259 -6.24 -28.55 5.26
C ARG A 259 -5.74 -27.89 3.98
N VAL A 260 -5.01 -28.63 3.15
CA VAL A 260 -4.50 -28.14 1.85
C VAL A 260 -5.62 -27.65 0.92
N ASP A 261 -6.78 -28.32 0.96
CA ASP A 261 -7.95 -27.98 0.15
C ASP A 261 -8.64 -26.66 0.57
N VAL A 262 -8.24 -26.11 1.72
CA VAL A 262 -8.67 -24.81 2.23
C VAL A 262 -7.56 -23.76 2.07
N ILE A 263 -6.33 -24.09 2.49
CA ILE A 263 -5.18 -23.16 2.45
C ILE A 263 -4.90 -22.68 1.03
N GLN A 264 -4.90 -23.60 0.05
CA GLN A 264 -4.54 -23.25 -1.33
C GLN A 264 -5.54 -22.27 -1.95
N PRO A 265 -6.86 -22.54 -1.96
CA PRO A 265 -7.84 -21.56 -2.43
C PRO A 265 -7.86 -20.25 -1.63
N ALA A 266 -7.66 -20.31 -0.31
CA ALA A 266 -7.60 -19.10 0.52
C ALA A 266 -6.39 -18.21 0.16
N LEU A 267 -5.21 -18.81 -0.05
CA LEU A 267 -4.01 -18.09 -0.50
C LEU A 267 -4.16 -17.57 -1.94
N PHE A 268 -4.80 -18.31 -2.83
CA PHE A 268 -5.16 -17.83 -4.16
C PHE A 268 -6.01 -16.56 -4.07
N ALA A 269 -7.07 -16.58 -3.27
CA ALA A 269 -7.93 -15.41 -3.09
C ALA A 269 -7.20 -14.23 -2.45
N MET A 270 -6.34 -14.46 -1.45
CA MET A 270 -5.47 -13.43 -0.88
C MET A 270 -4.56 -12.80 -1.94
N ASN A 271 -3.90 -13.63 -2.75
CA ASN A 271 -3.01 -13.18 -3.81
C ASN A 271 -3.73 -12.31 -4.86
N VAL A 272 -4.91 -12.75 -5.33
CA VAL A 272 -5.74 -11.99 -6.28
C VAL A 272 -6.26 -10.69 -5.64
N GLY A 273 -6.74 -10.75 -4.39
CA GLY A 273 -7.22 -9.58 -3.64
C GLY A 273 -6.12 -8.54 -3.41
N LEU A 274 -4.92 -8.95 -2.99
CA LEU A 274 -3.78 -8.05 -2.81
C LEU A 274 -3.35 -7.41 -4.13
N ALA A 275 -3.35 -8.18 -5.24
CA ALA A 275 -3.08 -7.62 -6.56
C ALA A 275 -4.11 -6.55 -6.95
N ALA A 276 -5.41 -6.79 -6.70
CA ALA A 276 -6.46 -5.82 -6.95
C ALA A 276 -6.28 -4.53 -6.12
N VAL A 277 -5.94 -4.66 -4.83
CA VAL A 277 -5.63 -3.50 -3.96
C VAL A 277 -4.46 -2.70 -4.52
N TRP A 278 -3.35 -3.34 -4.87
CA TRP A 278 -2.20 -2.63 -5.45
C TRP A 278 -2.55 -1.88 -6.74
N ARG A 279 -3.32 -2.51 -7.63
CA ARG A 279 -3.79 -1.87 -8.86
C ARG A 279 -4.72 -0.69 -8.60
N SER A 280 -5.60 -0.79 -7.59
CA SER A 280 -6.47 0.33 -7.19
C SER A 280 -5.71 1.56 -6.70
N LEU A 281 -4.46 1.36 -6.22
CA LEU A 281 -3.54 2.42 -5.82
C LEU A 281 -2.68 2.93 -7.00
N GLY A 282 -2.93 2.48 -8.23
CA GLY A 282 -2.21 2.87 -9.44
C GLY A 282 -0.91 2.10 -9.69
N LEU A 283 -0.67 0.99 -9.00
CA LEU A 283 0.48 0.11 -9.24
C LEU A 283 0.09 -1.06 -10.15
N GLU A 284 0.45 -0.93 -11.43
CA GLU A 284 0.27 -1.97 -12.44
C GLU A 284 1.56 -2.81 -12.61
N PRO A 285 1.45 -4.15 -12.61
CA PRO A 285 2.60 -5.01 -12.88
C PRO A 285 3.01 -4.94 -14.36
N SER A 286 4.31 -4.81 -14.60
CA SER A 286 4.92 -4.98 -15.93
C SER A 286 5.16 -6.45 -16.28
N ALA A 287 5.21 -7.32 -15.28
CA ALA A 287 5.21 -8.77 -15.42
C ALA A 287 4.71 -9.42 -14.12
N VAL A 288 4.33 -10.70 -14.22
CA VAL A 288 3.99 -11.53 -13.06
C VAL A 288 4.83 -12.81 -13.05
N VAL A 289 5.12 -13.31 -11.85
CA VAL A 289 5.77 -14.61 -11.62
C VAL A 289 5.05 -15.27 -10.46
N GLY A 290 4.74 -16.56 -10.58
CA GLY A 290 4.20 -17.34 -9.48
C GLY A 290 5.11 -18.50 -9.12
N HIS A 291 5.09 -18.91 -7.86
CA HIS A 291 5.85 -20.05 -7.37
C HIS A 291 4.91 -21.22 -7.10
N SER A 292 5.08 -22.34 -7.82
CA SER A 292 4.18 -23.51 -7.72
C SER A 292 2.72 -23.07 -7.94
N GLN A 293 1.80 -23.41 -7.04
CA GLN A 293 0.40 -22.97 -7.10
C GLN A 293 0.19 -21.45 -7.18
N GLY A 294 1.18 -20.64 -6.77
CA GLY A 294 1.12 -19.19 -6.90
C GLY A 294 1.01 -18.75 -8.36
N GLU A 295 1.43 -19.59 -9.31
CA GLU A 295 1.21 -19.35 -10.73
C GLU A 295 -0.26 -19.26 -11.12
N ILE A 296 -1.17 -19.92 -10.40
CA ILE A 296 -2.61 -19.85 -10.68
C ILE A 296 -3.11 -18.42 -10.46
N ALA A 297 -2.73 -17.79 -9.34
CA ALA A 297 -3.06 -16.39 -9.08
C ALA A 297 -2.36 -15.45 -10.08
N ALA A 298 -1.10 -15.74 -10.44
CA ALA A 298 -0.37 -14.98 -11.44
C ALA A 298 -1.08 -15.01 -12.81
N ALA A 299 -1.57 -16.18 -13.25
CA ALA A 299 -2.27 -16.35 -14.50
C ALA A 299 -3.61 -15.58 -14.52
N VAL A 300 -4.34 -15.56 -13.39
CA VAL A 300 -5.56 -14.74 -13.25
C VAL A 300 -5.25 -13.25 -13.31
N VAL A 301 -4.24 -12.80 -12.56
CA VAL A 301 -3.84 -11.37 -12.56
C VAL A 301 -3.31 -10.93 -13.92
N ALA A 302 -2.65 -11.83 -14.66
CA ALA A 302 -2.24 -11.60 -16.04
C ALA A 302 -3.40 -11.60 -17.05
N GLY A 303 -4.60 -12.02 -16.64
CA GLY A 303 -5.75 -12.22 -17.51
C GLY A 303 -5.58 -13.38 -18.50
N ILE A 304 -4.70 -14.33 -18.19
CA ILE A 304 -4.55 -15.57 -18.95
C ILE A 304 -5.67 -16.54 -18.57
N LEU A 305 -5.98 -16.65 -17.28
CA LEU A 305 -7.16 -17.36 -16.81
C LEU A 305 -8.22 -16.37 -16.36
N SER A 306 -9.49 -16.70 -16.59
CA SER A 306 -10.59 -16.05 -15.88
C SER A 306 -10.53 -16.37 -14.37
N LEU A 307 -11.23 -15.58 -13.56
CA LEU A 307 -11.30 -15.85 -12.12
C LEU A 307 -11.92 -17.23 -11.84
N GLU A 308 -12.94 -17.60 -12.60
CA GLU A 308 -13.63 -18.88 -12.53
C GLU A 308 -12.72 -20.06 -12.87
N GLU A 309 -11.88 -19.91 -13.90
CA GLU A 309 -10.89 -20.92 -14.26
C GLU A 309 -9.78 -21.03 -13.22
N GLY A 310 -9.26 -19.90 -12.72
CA GLY A 310 -8.27 -19.91 -11.65
C GLY A 310 -8.81 -20.58 -10.37
N ALA A 311 -10.05 -20.25 -9.99
CA ALA A 311 -10.76 -20.88 -8.87
C ALA A 311 -10.95 -22.39 -9.08
N ARG A 312 -11.30 -22.80 -10.31
CA ARG A 312 -11.41 -24.21 -10.70
C ARG A 312 -10.08 -24.94 -10.55
N VAL A 313 -8.99 -24.39 -11.10
CA VAL A 313 -7.66 -25.02 -11.04
C VAL A 313 -7.22 -25.19 -9.60
N VAL A 314 -7.28 -24.13 -8.78
CA VAL A 314 -6.80 -24.20 -7.40
C VAL A 314 -7.64 -25.15 -6.55
N ALA A 315 -8.97 -25.15 -6.69
CA ALA A 315 -9.85 -25.97 -5.87
C ALA A 315 -9.79 -27.46 -6.25
N LEU A 316 -9.76 -27.79 -7.54
CA LEU A 316 -9.69 -29.19 -7.99
C LEU A 316 -8.32 -29.80 -7.69
N ARG A 317 -7.23 -29.04 -7.89
CA ARG A 317 -5.87 -29.45 -7.51
C ARG A 317 -5.77 -29.71 -6.02
N SER A 318 -6.19 -28.76 -5.19
CA SER A 318 -6.05 -28.86 -3.75
C SER A 318 -6.89 -30.00 -3.15
N ARG A 319 -8.09 -30.25 -3.70
CA ARG A 319 -8.92 -31.40 -3.33
C ARG A 319 -8.26 -32.74 -3.65
N LEU A 320 -7.58 -32.87 -4.78
CA LEU A 320 -6.82 -34.08 -5.11
C LEU A 320 -5.62 -34.27 -4.18
N LEU A 321 -4.91 -33.17 -3.85
CA LEU A 321 -3.80 -33.20 -2.90
C LEU A 321 -4.22 -33.66 -1.51
N GLN A 322 -5.46 -33.40 -1.09
CA GLN A 322 -5.98 -33.90 0.18
C GLN A 322 -5.89 -35.44 0.28
N GLY A 323 -6.08 -36.16 -0.82
CA GLY A 323 -5.93 -37.63 -0.87
C GLY A 323 -4.49 -38.13 -0.71
N LEU A 324 -3.50 -37.23 -0.78
CA LEU A 324 -2.08 -37.51 -0.62
C LEU A 324 -1.53 -37.05 0.74
N SER A 325 -2.36 -36.42 1.57
CA SER A 325 -2.03 -36.03 2.94
C SER A 325 -1.47 -37.23 3.73
N GLY A 326 -0.38 -36.99 4.46
CA GLY A 326 0.37 -37.99 5.22
C GLY A 326 1.24 -38.94 4.39
N ARG A 327 1.29 -38.83 3.05
CA ARG A 327 2.03 -39.76 2.18
C ARG A 327 3.39 -39.24 1.71
N GLY A 328 3.80 -38.05 2.15
CA GLY A 328 5.06 -37.46 1.73
C GLY A 328 5.48 -36.26 2.58
N ALA A 329 6.65 -35.74 2.28
CA ALA A 329 7.18 -34.54 2.92
C ALA A 329 8.04 -33.74 1.95
N MET A 330 8.42 -32.54 2.38
CA MET A 330 9.35 -31.67 1.68
C MET A 330 10.34 -31.07 2.69
N ALA A 331 11.58 -30.82 2.28
CA ALA A 331 12.56 -30.15 3.14
C ALA A 331 13.37 -29.10 2.37
N ALA A 332 13.45 -27.90 2.94
CA ALA A 332 14.31 -26.83 2.45
C ALA A 332 15.75 -27.08 2.91
N THR A 333 16.71 -26.86 2.02
CA THR A 333 18.14 -27.10 2.24
C THR A 333 18.94 -25.89 1.76
N GLU A 334 19.99 -25.52 2.49
CA GLU A 334 20.93 -24.48 2.05
C GLU A 334 22.05 -25.07 1.17
N LEU A 335 21.64 -25.71 0.07
CA LEU A 335 22.52 -26.27 -0.94
C LEU A 335 22.10 -25.82 -2.34
N ALA A 336 23.10 -25.63 -3.20
CA ALA A 336 22.90 -25.38 -4.62
C ALA A 336 22.30 -26.60 -5.33
N ALA A 337 21.48 -26.35 -6.36
CA ALA A 337 20.78 -27.40 -7.13
C ALA A 337 21.71 -28.51 -7.62
N ALA A 338 22.83 -28.15 -8.26
CA ALA A 338 23.80 -29.12 -8.78
C ALA A 338 24.36 -30.06 -7.70
N VAL A 339 24.54 -29.58 -6.46
CA VAL A 339 25.02 -30.40 -5.35
C VAL A 339 23.94 -31.37 -4.89
N VAL A 340 22.69 -30.90 -4.80
CA VAL A 340 21.55 -31.74 -4.44
C VAL A 340 21.32 -32.80 -5.51
N GLU A 341 21.26 -32.42 -6.78
CA GLU A 341 21.09 -33.35 -7.92
C GLU A 341 22.14 -34.45 -7.94
N GLU A 342 23.42 -34.11 -7.70
CA GLU A 342 24.48 -35.12 -7.64
C GLU A 342 24.27 -36.09 -6.47
N ARG A 343 23.89 -35.60 -5.29
CA ARG A 343 23.59 -36.45 -4.13
C ARG A 343 22.39 -37.34 -4.39
N LEU A 344 21.34 -36.83 -5.04
CA LEU A 344 20.12 -37.59 -5.35
C LEU A 344 20.36 -38.79 -6.28
N LYS A 345 21.50 -38.85 -7.00
CA LYS A 345 21.88 -40.03 -7.81
C LYS A 345 22.23 -41.26 -6.96
N ALA A 346 22.60 -41.08 -5.69
CA ALA A 346 22.90 -42.22 -4.83
C ALA A 346 21.61 -43.02 -4.56
N ALA A 347 21.71 -44.36 -4.58
CA ALA A 347 20.57 -45.25 -4.44
C ALA A 347 19.73 -44.97 -3.16
N GLU A 348 20.40 -44.53 -2.09
CA GLU A 348 19.77 -44.14 -0.83
C GLU A 348 18.72 -43.02 -0.98
N TRP A 349 18.93 -42.11 -1.94
CA TRP A 349 18.12 -40.91 -2.18
C TRP A 349 17.27 -41.00 -3.44
N SER A 350 17.23 -42.16 -4.10
CA SER A 350 16.53 -42.38 -5.37
C SER A 350 15.01 -42.10 -5.33
N ALA A 351 14.41 -42.07 -4.12
CA ALA A 351 13.01 -41.74 -3.92
C ALA A 351 12.75 -40.23 -3.72
N LEU A 352 13.79 -39.40 -3.64
CA LEU A 352 13.68 -37.96 -3.49
C LEU A 352 13.83 -37.26 -4.85
N SER A 353 13.13 -36.14 -5.02
CA SER A 353 13.22 -35.26 -6.18
C SER A 353 13.66 -33.87 -5.74
N LEU A 354 14.42 -33.18 -6.60
CA LEU A 354 14.63 -31.74 -6.46
C LEU A 354 13.33 -31.03 -6.87
N ALA A 355 12.60 -30.51 -5.89
CA ALA A 355 11.28 -29.92 -6.08
C ALA A 355 11.33 -28.44 -6.43
N VAL A 356 12.25 -27.69 -5.82
CA VAL A 356 12.32 -26.22 -5.95
C VAL A 356 13.77 -25.74 -5.90
N VAL A 357 14.08 -24.74 -6.73
CA VAL A 357 15.30 -23.93 -6.63
C VAL A 357 14.91 -22.48 -6.33
N ASN A 358 14.97 -22.08 -5.06
CA ASN A 358 14.54 -20.74 -4.61
C ASN A 358 15.59 -19.67 -4.94
N THR A 359 16.86 -20.02 -4.70
CA THR A 359 18.01 -19.15 -4.90
C THR A 359 19.23 -20.00 -5.31
N PRO A 360 20.37 -19.41 -5.72
CA PRO A 360 21.57 -20.18 -6.02
C PRO A 360 22.08 -21.09 -4.89
N GLY A 361 21.69 -20.82 -3.63
CA GLY A 361 22.09 -21.61 -2.45
C GLY A 361 20.94 -22.17 -1.64
N SER A 362 19.70 -22.15 -2.15
CA SER A 362 18.53 -22.66 -1.42
C SER A 362 17.64 -23.48 -2.34
N THR A 363 17.42 -24.73 -1.96
CA THR A 363 16.63 -25.71 -2.72
C THR A 363 15.68 -26.47 -1.80
N VAL A 364 14.66 -27.10 -2.38
CA VAL A 364 13.73 -27.97 -1.65
C VAL A 364 13.77 -29.36 -2.26
N VAL A 365 13.90 -30.39 -1.43
CA VAL A 365 13.72 -31.79 -1.83
C VAL A 365 12.32 -32.26 -1.44
N SER A 366 11.75 -33.17 -2.23
CA SER A 366 10.44 -33.77 -1.97
C SER A 366 10.43 -35.27 -2.22
N GLY A 367 9.68 -36.02 -1.40
CA GLY A 367 9.48 -37.45 -1.56
C GLY A 367 8.85 -38.09 -0.33
N PRO A 368 9.01 -39.41 -0.12
CA PRO A 368 8.47 -40.11 1.04
C PRO A 368 8.97 -39.51 2.36
N GLY A 369 8.10 -39.46 3.39
CA GLY A 369 8.42 -38.84 4.68
C GLY A 369 9.70 -39.36 5.31
N GLU A 370 9.85 -40.69 5.39
CA GLU A 370 11.04 -41.33 5.94
C GLU A 370 12.34 -40.99 5.16
N ALA A 371 12.25 -40.79 3.85
CA ALA A 371 13.40 -40.40 3.03
C ALA A 371 13.80 -38.95 3.29
N VAL A 372 12.82 -38.06 3.43
CA VAL A 372 13.04 -36.65 3.76
C VAL A 372 13.61 -36.50 5.18
N GLU A 373 13.10 -37.25 6.15
CA GLU A 373 13.64 -37.26 7.52
C GLU A 373 15.09 -37.71 7.58
N ARG A 374 15.45 -38.77 6.84
CA ARG A 374 16.85 -39.22 6.71
C ARG A 374 17.72 -38.16 6.05
N TRP A 375 17.21 -37.48 5.02
CA TRP A 375 17.92 -36.40 4.35
C TRP A 375 18.21 -35.22 5.29
N VAL A 376 17.19 -34.80 6.05
CA VAL A 376 17.33 -33.74 7.07
C VAL A 376 18.38 -34.12 8.12
N ARG A 377 18.31 -35.34 8.65
CA ARG A 377 19.27 -35.84 9.64
C ARG A 377 20.69 -35.84 9.07
N ARG A 378 20.87 -36.36 7.87
CA ARG A 378 22.18 -36.45 7.21
C ARG A 378 22.80 -35.08 6.99
N LEU A 379 22.03 -34.11 6.50
CA LEU A 379 22.54 -32.74 6.34
C LEU A 379 22.83 -32.06 7.67
N GLY A 380 22.03 -32.33 8.70
CA GLY A 380 22.31 -31.88 10.07
C GLY A 380 23.64 -32.41 10.62
N GLU A 381 23.95 -33.69 10.39
CA GLU A 381 25.25 -34.29 10.75
C GLU A 381 26.43 -33.64 10.01
N GLU A 382 26.20 -33.14 8.79
CA GLU A 382 27.18 -32.42 7.98
C GLU A 382 27.27 -30.92 8.31
N GLY A 383 26.46 -30.42 9.25
CA GLY A 383 26.41 -29.00 9.60
C GLY A 383 25.74 -28.11 8.55
N VAL A 384 24.95 -28.70 7.64
CA VAL A 384 24.21 -27.98 6.59
C VAL A 384 22.78 -27.74 7.07
N PHE A 385 22.28 -26.50 6.95
CA PHE A 385 20.90 -26.20 7.29
C PHE A 385 19.94 -27.01 6.41
N CYS A 386 19.08 -27.78 7.07
CA CYS A 386 17.97 -28.47 6.44
C CYS A 386 16.78 -28.49 7.39
N ARG A 387 15.60 -28.09 6.90
CA ARG A 387 14.38 -28.06 7.68
C ARG A 387 13.19 -28.55 6.87
N GLN A 388 12.43 -29.45 7.45
CA GLN A 388 11.16 -29.91 6.87
C GLN A 388 10.19 -28.72 6.74
N VAL A 389 9.51 -28.65 5.60
CA VAL A 389 8.45 -27.69 5.31
C VAL A 389 7.16 -28.21 5.94
N SER A 390 6.30 -27.31 6.44
CA SER A 390 4.99 -27.67 7.01
C SER A 390 4.00 -28.01 5.88
N VAL A 391 4.24 -29.17 5.25
CA VAL A 391 3.46 -29.80 4.19
C VAL A 391 3.57 -31.31 4.40
N ASP A 392 2.46 -32.02 4.32
CA ASP A 392 2.32 -33.45 4.60
C ASP A 392 2.13 -34.31 3.33
N TYR A 393 2.46 -33.73 2.16
CA TYR A 393 2.49 -34.40 0.86
C TYR A 393 3.75 -33.98 0.08
N ALA A 394 4.12 -34.77 -0.93
CA ALA A 394 5.37 -34.60 -1.66
C ALA A 394 5.19 -33.92 -3.04
N SER A 395 4.92 -32.60 -3.06
CA SER A 395 4.74 -31.83 -4.31
C SER A 395 6.00 -31.80 -5.17
N HIS A 396 5.83 -31.75 -6.49
CA HIS A 396 6.94 -31.71 -7.47
C HIS A 396 7.88 -32.92 -7.35
N SER A 397 7.29 -34.10 -7.13
CA SER A 397 7.96 -35.39 -7.10
C SER A 397 7.03 -36.47 -7.66
N ALA A 398 7.56 -37.70 -7.81
CA ALA A 398 6.75 -38.88 -8.15
C ALA A 398 5.60 -39.15 -7.15
N GLY A 399 5.60 -38.53 -5.97
CA GLY A 399 4.48 -38.58 -5.04
C GLY A 399 3.17 -38.00 -5.60
N MET A 400 3.24 -37.21 -6.68
CA MET A 400 2.06 -36.65 -7.35
C MET A 400 1.42 -37.62 -8.36
N ASP A 401 2.16 -38.62 -8.86
CA ASP A 401 1.72 -39.56 -9.90
C ASP A 401 0.29 -40.12 -9.70
N PRO A 402 -0.17 -40.46 -8.49
CA PRO A 402 -1.51 -41.01 -8.28
C PRO A 402 -2.67 -40.07 -8.64
N ILE A 403 -2.45 -38.76 -8.66
CA ILE A 403 -3.51 -37.77 -8.94
C ILE A 403 -3.44 -37.19 -10.37
N LEU A 404 -2.35 -37.45 -11.09
CA LEU A 404 -2.00 -36.80 -12.35
C LEU A 404 -3.05 -37.03 -13.46
N ALA A 405 -3.51 -38.26 -13.65
CA ALA A 405 -4.51 -38.60 -14.67
C ALA A 405 -5.88 -37.94 -14.39
N GLU A 406 -6.28 -37.87 -13.12
CA GLU A 406 -7.53 -37.25 -12.74
C GLU A 406 -7.46 -35.72 -12.83
N LEU A 407 -6.31 -35.12 -12.49
CA LEU A 407 -6.08 -33.69 -12.64
C LEU A 407 -6.17 -33.25 -14.12
N ASP A 408 -5.52 -33.98 -15.02
CA ASP A 408 -5.55 -33.70 -16.46
C ASP A 408 -6.99 -33.76 -17.00
N ARG A 409 -7.73 -34.81 -16.64
CA ARG A 409 -9.15 -34.96 -17.01
C ARG A 409 -9.99 -33.79 -16.52
N LEU A 410 -9.82 -33.39 -15.26
CA LEU A 410 -10.57 -32.31 -14.62
C LEU A 410 -10.27 -30.92 -15.18
N LEU A 411 -9.14 -30.73 -15.86
CA LEU A 411 -8.68 -29.45 -16.42
C LEU A 411 -8.62 -29.42 -17.95
N SER A 412 -9.12 -30.47 -18.62
CA SER A 412 -9.03 -30.65 -20.08
C SER A 412 -9.76 -29.60 -20.93
N ASP A 413 -10.76 -28.93 -20.38
CA ASP A 413 -11.60 -27.92 -21.02
C ASP A 413 -11.28 -26.48 -20.54
N LEU A 414 -10.12 -26.25 -19.92
CA LEU A 414 -9.64 -24.90 -19.66
C LEU A 414 -9.49 -24.11 -20.97
N ALA A 415 -9.88 -22.84 -20.94
CA ALA A 415 -9.87 -21.92 -22.08
C ALA A 415 -8.95 -20.72 -21.80
N PRO A 416 -7.62 -20.94 -21.62
CA PRO A 416 -6.68 -19.88 -21.35
C PRO A 416 -6.62 -18.88 -22.52
N GLN A 417 -6.44 -17.61 -22.17
CA GLN A 417 -6.36 -16.48 -23.08
C GLN A 417 -4.92 -15.99 -23.22
N ALA A 418 -4.67 -15.09 -24.18
CA ALA A 418 -3.35 -14.51 -24.37
C ALA A 418 -2.84 -13.72 -23.13
N GLY A 419 -3.74 -13.17 -22.32
CA GLY A 419 -3.42 -12.29 -21.21
C GLY A 419 -3.02 -10.88 -21.65
N HIS A 420 -3.02 -9.96 -20.69
CA HIS A 420 -2.63 -8.55 -20.86
C HIS A 420 -1.36 -8.17 -20.09
N VAL A 421 -0.92 -9.00 -19.13
CA VAL A 421 0.36 -8.84 -18.43
C VAL A 421 1.29 -10.01 -18.78
N PRO A 422 2.57 -9.77 -19.13
CA PRO A 422 3.54 -10.85 -19.32
C PRO A 422 3.68 -11.73 -18.07
N MET A 423 3.54 -13.05 -18.23
CA MET A 423 3.86 -14.04 -17.20
C MET A 423 5.17 -14.75 -17.55
N VAL A 424 6.08 -14.89 -16.58
CA VAL A 424 7.24 -15.77 -16.69
C VAL A 424 6.96 -17.04 -15.88
N SER A 425 6.96 -18.19 -16.55
CA SER A 425 6.74 -19.49 -15.93
C SER A 425 7.97 -19.91 -15.14
N THR A 426 7.74 -20.39 -13.93
CA THR A 426 8.75 -21.08 -13.12
C THR A 426 8.89 -22.56 -13.48
N VAL A 427 7.91 -23.15 -14.15
CA VAL A 427 7.97 -24.49 -14.75
C VAL A 427 8.94 -24.56 -15.94
N THR A 428 8.86 -23.59 -16.86
CA THR A 428 9.67 -23.62 -18.10
C THR A 428 10.88 -22.69 -18.07
N GLY A 429 10.92 -21.73 -17.15
CA GLY A 429 11.94 -20.68 -17.09
C GLY A 429 11.81 -19.63 -18.21
N ALA A 430 10.71 -19.63 -18.96
CA ALA A 430 10.48 -18.75 -20.10
C ALA A 430 9.18 -17.93 -19.95
N ARG A 431 9.04 -16.89 -20.77
CA ARG A 431 7.78 -16.16 -20.89
C ARG A 431 6.71 -17.09 -21.46
N CYS A 432 5.53 -17.10 -20.84
CA CYS A 432 4.41 -17.90 -21.30
C CYS A 432 3.79 -17.29 -22.57
N GLU A 433 3.38 -18.16 -23.49
CA GLU A 433 2.30 -17.85 -24.43
C GLU A 433 0.99 -18.11 -23.67
N GLY A 434 0.17 -17.10 -23.40
CA GLY A 434 -0.96 -17.25 -22.46
C GLY A 434 -1.87 -18.45 -22.75
N THR A 435 -2.16 -18.71 -24.03
CA THR A 435 -2.98 -19.85 -24.48
C THR A 435 -2.35 -21.22 -24.22
N SER A 436 -1.08 -21.29 -23.84
CA SER A 436 -0.37 -22.53 -23.49
C SER A 436 -0.57 -22.94 -22.03
N LEU A 437 -1.32 -22.20 -21.21
CA LEU A 437 -1.62 -22.52 -19.80
C LEU A 437 -2.86 -23.43 -19.69
N ASP A 438 -2.86 -24.49 -20.49
CA ASP A 438 -3.91 -25.51 -20.54
C ASP A 438 -3.80 -26.54 -19.39
N GLY A 439 -4.68 -27.56 -19.38
CA GLY A 439 -4.63 -28.62 -18.37
C GLY A 439 -3.27 -29.33 -18.27
N ALA A 440 -2.60 -29.55 -19.41
CA ALA A 440 -1.29 -30.17 -19.46
C ALA A 440 -0.18 -29.28 -18.88
N TYR A 441 -0.33 -27.95 -18.95
CA TYR A 441 0.54 -27.02 -18.22
C TYR A 441 0.36 -27.16 -16.71
N TRP A 442 -0.88 -27.13 -16.21
CA TRP A 442 -1.15 -27.24 -14.78
C TRP A 442 -0.84 -28.61 -14.19
N TYR A 443 -0.80 -29.65 -15.03
CA TYR A 443 -0.23 -30.96 -14.68
C TYR A 443 1.28 -30.88 -14.42
N ARG A 444 2.02 -30.13 -15.27
CA ARG A 444 3.48 -29.98 -15.16
C ARG A 444 3.88 -29.05 -14.02
N ASN A 445 3.02 -28.09 -13.68
CA ASN A 445 3.16 -27.17 -12.55
C ASN A 445 2.98 -27.88 -11.20
#